data_AF-A0A8T4KNK4-F1
#
_entry.id   AF-A0A8T4KNK4-F1
#
_cell.length_a   1.000
_cell.length_b   1.000
_cell.length_c   1.000
_cell.angle_alpha   90.00
_cell.angle_beta   90.00
_cell.angle_gamma   90.00
#
_symmetry.space_group_name_H-M   'P 1'
#
loop_
_entity.id
_entity.type
_entity.pdbx_description
1 polymer ?
#
loop_
_entity_poly.entity_id
_entity_poly.type
_entity_poly.pdbx_seq_one_letter_code
_entity_poly.pdbx_strand_id
1 'polypeptide(L)'
;MAAKKAERTKRKTKISKRNIKTKRSKTKTMHSKTKYNIIIAVAIIAIFLILFGIIQAAVMVMPTGKYTGPGPSVGWVLVKSDPSRASLTVNNIYRGLTPMNVTVPSGQTSVRVEKPGYRPYFNTVMVYPKKSTILNVILVPIKGK
;
A
#
# COMPACT_ATOMS: atom_id res chain seq x y z
N MET A 1 -57.99 42.40 -25.96
CA MET A 1 -57.70 41.05 -25.40
C MET A 1 -56.37 40.42 -25.83
N ALA A 2 -55.64 40.94 -26.84
CA ALA A 2 -54.43 40.29 -27.39
C ALA A 2 -53.13 40.46 -26.57
N ALA A 3 -52.93 41.59 -25.86
CA ALA A 3 -51.66 41.89 -25.18
C ALA A 3 -51.34 40.95 -23.99
N LYS A 4 -52.36 40.51 -23.24
CA LYS A 4 -52.21 39.64 -22.06
C LYS A 4 -51.74 38.22 -22.42
N LYS A 5 -51.97 37.77 -23.66
CA LYS A 5 -51.59 36.44 -24.15
C LYS A 5 -50.11 36.36 -24.55
N ALA A 6 -49.57 37.43 -25.13
CA ALA A 6 -48.16 37.54 -25.52
C ALA A 6 -47.21 37.61 -24.31
N GLU A 7 -47.65 38.21 -23.21
CA GLU A 7 -46.84 38.31 -21.99
C GLU A 7 -46.76 36.97 -21.24
N ARG A 8 -47.84 36.18 -21.26
CA ARG A 8 -47.90 34.84 -20.67
C ARG A 8 -46.97 33.85 -21.38
N THR A 9 -46.85 33.93 -22.71
CA THR A 9 -45.90 33.10 -23.46
C THR A 9 -44.46 33.51 -23.19
N LYS A 10 -44.14 34.80 -23.16
CA LYS A 10 -42.79 35.28 -22.81
C LYS A 10 -42.36 34.86 -21.40
N ARG A 11 -43.28 34.93 -20.42
CA ARG A 11 -43.02 34.47 -19.04
C ARG A 11 -42.73 32.96 -18.99
N LYS A 12 -43.52 32.11 -19.67
CA LYS A 12 -43.28 30.65 -19.72
C LYS A 12 -41.94 30.30 -20.38
N THR A 13 -41.58 30.99 -21.47
CA THR A 13 -40.29 30.76 -22.15
C THR A 13 -39.10 31.18 -21.29
N LYS A 14 -39.22 32.28 -20.53
CA LYS A 14 -38.17 32.74 -19.61
C LYS A 14 -38.00 31.80 -18.41
N ILE A 15 -39.10 31.24 -17.90
CA ILE A 15 -39.08 30.27 -16.79
C ILE A 15 -38.47 28.93 -17.26
N SER A 16 -38.83 28.45 -18.45
CA SER A 16 -38.23 27.25 -19.05
C SER A 16 -36.71 27.42 -19.28
N LYS A 17 -36.28 28.56 -19.83
CA LYS A 17 -34.86 28.87 -20.03
C LYS A 17 -34.09 28.99 -18.72
N ARG A 18 -34.70 29.51 -17.64
CA ARG A 18 -34.08 29.53 -16.31
C ARG A 18 -33.84 28.12 -15.78
N ASN A 19 -34.83 27.23 -15.84
CA ASN A 19 -34.72 25.86 -15.34
C ASN A 19 -33.69 25.01 -16.12
N ILE A 20 -33.51 25.28 -17.41
CA ILE A 20 -32.49 24.63 -18.25
C ILE A 20 -31.08 25.11 -17.86
N LYS A 21 -30.91 26.40 -17.52
CA LYS A 21 -29.61 26.97 -17.13
C LYS A 21 -29.16 26.47 -15.75
N THR A 22 -30.08 26.25 -14.81
CA THR A 22 -29.76 25.67 -13.49
C THR A 22 -29.42 24.18 -13.56
N LYS A 23 -30.06 23.39 -14.43
CA LYS A 23 -29.69 21.97 -14.63
C LYS A 23 -28.30 21.78 -15.24
N ARG A 24 -27.86 22.69 -16.13
CA ARG A 24 -26.52 22.64 -16.74
C ARG A 24 -25.37 23.02 -15.79
N SER A 25 -25.65 23.72 -14.69
CA SER A 25 -24.63 24.09 -13.71
C SER A 25 -24.30 22.96 -12.74
N LYS A 26 -25.30 22.17 -12.32
CA LYS A 26 -25.11 21.09 -11.33
C LYS A 26 -24.32 19.87 -11.85
N THR A 27 -24.16 19.71 -13.17
CA THR A 27 -23.39 18.60 -13.74
C THR A 27 -21.92 18.95 -14.03
N LYS A 28 -21.50 20.21 -13.87
CA LYS A 28 -20.10 20.62 -14.10
C LYS A 28 -19.21 20.60 -12.85
N THR A 29 -19.79 20.46 -11.67
CA THR A 29 -19.05 20.43 -10.38
C THR A 29 -18.94 19.02 -9.78
N MET A 30 -19.17 17.98 -10.59
CA MET A 30 -19.03 16.57 -10.16
C MET A 30 -18.07 15.77 -11.06
N HIS A 31 -17.28 16.47 -11.89
CA HIS A 31 -16.31 15.87 -12.82
C HIS A 31 -14.87 16.37 -12.61
N SER A 32 -14.66 17.25 -11.62
CA SER A 32 -13.33 17.73 -11.22
C SER A 32 -12.68 16.75 -10.24
N LYS A 33 -13.36 16.40 -9.13
CA LYS A 33 -12.87 15.47 -8.11
C LYS A 33 -12.44 14.12 -8.68
N THR A 34 -13.17 13.57 -9.66
CA THR A 34 -12.82 12.29 -10.30
C THR A 34 -11.51 12.37 -11.09
N LYS A 35 -11.29 13.48 -11.82
CA LYS A 35 -10.04 13.70 -12.56
C LYS A 35 -8.86 13.89 -11.61
N TYR A 36 -9.03 14.68 -10.55
CA TYR A 36 -7.99 14.83 -9.52
C TYR A 36 -7.69 13.53 -8.80
N ASN A 37 -8.69 12.71 -8.46
CA ASN A 37 -8.48 11.41 -7.83
C ASN A 37 -7.74 10.44 -8.76
N ILE A 38 -8.04 10.45 -10.08
CA ILE A 38 -7.31 9.64 -11.06
C ILE A 38 -5.87 10.14 -11.22
N ILE A 39 -5.65 11.45 -11.32
CA ILE A 39 -4.31 12.04 -11.42
C ILE A 39 -3.49 11.73 -10.16
N ILE A 40 -4.08 11.87 -8.97
CA ILE A 40 -3.45 11.53 -7.69
C ILE A 40 -3.13 10.03 -7.63
N ALA A 41 -4.06 9.15 -8.05
CA ALA A 41 -3.83 7.71 -8.10
C ALA A 41 -2.70 7.33 -9.07
N VAL A 42 -2.66 7.93 -10.25
CA VAL A 42 -1.58 7.71 -11.24
C VAL A 42 -0.24 8.22 -10.72
N ALA A 43 -0.21 9.38 -10.06
CA ALA A 43 1.00 9.89 -9.43
C ALA A 43 1.51 8.97 -8.30
N ILE A 44 0.62 8.44 -7.46
CA ILE A 44 0.97 7.48 -6.40
C ILE A 44 1.51 6.18 -7.00
N ILE A 45 0.88 5.65 -8.05
CA ILE A 45 1.36 4.45 -8.75
C ILE A 45 2.75 4.69 -9.36
N ALA A 46 2.97 5.85 -10.00
CA ALA A 46 4.27 6.19 -10.57
C ALA A 46 5.37 6.34 -9.49
N ILE A 47 5.08 7.01 -8.37
CA ILE A 47 6.00 7.12 -7.23
C ILE A 47 6.29 5.74 -6.63
N PHE A 48 5.27 4.88 -6.52
CA PHE A 48 5.44 3.51 -6.06
C PHE A 48 6.31 2.69 -7.01
N LEU A 49 6.15 2.81 -8.32
CA LEU A 49 6.99 2.12 -9.31
C LEU A 49 8.45 2.60 -9.29
N ILE A 50 8.67 3.90 -9.10
CA ILE A 50 10.01 4.48 -8.98
C ILE A 50 10.70 4.01 -7.69
N LEU A 51 9.99 4.07 -6.55
CA LEU A 51 10.49 3.54 -5.28
C LEU A 51 10.70 2.02 -5.32
N PHE A 52 9.78 1.28 -5.94
CA PHE A 52 9.89 -0.17 -6.10
C PHE A 52 11.07 -0.54 -6.99
N GLY A 53 11.33 0.19 -8.08
CA GLY A 53 12.51 0.00 -8.92
C GLY A 53 13.83 0.22 -8.17
N ILE A 54 13.91 1.26 -7.34
CA ILE A 54 15.07 1.52 -6.48
C ILE A 54 15.26 0.39 -5.46
N ILE A 55 14.18 -0.10 -4.85
CA ILE A 55 14.23 -1.21 -3.87
C ILE A 55 14.62 -2.53 -4.55
N GLN A 56 14.10 -2.85 -5.74
CA GLN A 56 14.44 -4.07 -6.47
C GLN A 56 15.90 -4.09 -6.97
N ALA A 57 16.43 -2.95 -7.40
CA ALA A 57 17.86 -2.85 -7.75
C ALA A 57 18.76 -3.17 -6.56
N ALA A 58 18.40 -2.73 -5.35
CA ALA A 58 19.14 -3.08 -4.13
C ALA A 58 19.03 -4.58 -3.76
N VAL A 59 17.93 -5.24 -4.12
CA VAL A 59 17.74 -6.69 -3.96
C VAL A 59 18.58 -7.49 -4.97
N MET A 60 18.84 -6.94 -6.17
CA MET A 60 19.60 -7.59 -7.24
C MET A 60 21.13 -7.37 -7.14
N VAL A 61 21.60 -6.39 -6.35
CA VAL A 61 23.03 -6.13 -6.11
C VAL A 61 23.45 -6.58 -4.69
N MET A 62 23.07 -7.80 -4.31
CA MET A 62 23.78 -8.50 -3.24
C MET A 62 24.52 -9.68 -3.86
N PRO A 63 25.87 -9.69 -3.86
CA PRO A 63 26.58 -10.91 -4.16
C PRO A 63 26.15 -11.95 -3.11
N THR A 64 25.82 -13.15 -3.55
CA THR A 64 25.81 -14.38 -2.73
C THR A 64 27.26 -14.75 -2.33
N GLY A 65 28.05 -13.74 -1.99
CA GLY A 65 29.38 -13.90 -1.45
C GLY A 65 29.22 -14.53 -0.08
N LYS A 66 29.76 -15.74 0.06
CA LYS A 66 29.98 -16.34 1.38
C LYS A 66 30.75 -15.30 2.21
N TYR A 67 30.17 -14.86 3.31
CA TYR A 67 30.87 -14.03 4.29
C TYR A 67 31.98 -14.88 4.93
N THR A 68 33.13 -14.97 4.27
CA THR A 68 34.33 -15.63 4.79
C THR A 68 35.07 -14.65 5.71
N GLY A 69 34.43 -14.30 6.82
CA GLY A 69 35.09 -13.73 8.00
C GLY A 69 35.39 -14.84 9.01
N PRO A 70 36.29 -14.64 9.97
CA PRO A 70 36.64 -15.66 10.94
C PRO A 70 35.44 -15.90 11.88
N GLY A 71 34.68 -16.97 11.61
CA GLY A 71 33.58 -17.46 12.44
C GLY A 71 32.17 -16.98 12.03
N PRO A 72 31.11 -17.76 12.36
CA PRO A 72 29.74 -17.36 12.09
C PRO A 72 29.40 -16.11 12.90
N SER A 73 29.38 -14.95 12.24
CA SER A 73 28.92 -13.73 12.87
C SER A 73 27.39 -13.78 12.97
N VAL A 74 26.83 -13.43 14.13
CA VAL A 74 25.39 -13.40 14.37
C VAL A 74 24.87 -11.97 14.40
N GLY A 75 23.59 -11.81 14.07
CA GLY A 75 22.84 -10.57 14.26
C GLY A 75 21.48 -10.83 14.90
N TRP A 76 20.78 -9.75 15.23
CA TRP A 76 19.45 -9.81 15.84
C TRP A 76 18.40 -9.27 14.87
N VAL A 77 17.25 -9.94 14.81
CA VAL A 77 16.10 -9.47 14.04
C VAL A 77 14.89 -9.42 14.96
N LEU A 78 14.39 -8.21 15.20
CA LEU A 78 13.14 -8.00 15.92
C LEU A 78 12.01 -7.97 14.90
N VAL A 79 11.19 -9.03 14.89
CA VAL A 79 10.03 -9.11 14.00
C VAL A 79 8.77 -8.72 14.77
N LYS A 80 8.10 -7.67 14.30
CA LYS A 80 6.80 -7.22 14.79
C LYS A 80 5.77 -7.43 13.69
N SER A 81 4.57 -7.85 14.07
CA SER A 81 3.47 -7.92 13.12
C SER A 81 2.22 -7.22 13.63
N ASP A 82 1.44 -6.72 12.69
CA ASP A 82 0.08 -6.24 12.87
C ASP A 82 -0.85 -7.04 11.92
N PRO A 83 -1.72 -7.93 12.44
CA PRO A 83 -2.02 -8.14 13.85
C PRO A 83 -0.88 -8.82 14.61
N SER A 84 -0.83 -8.59 15.93
CA SER A 84 0.10 -9.28 16.82
C SER A 84 -0.23 -10.77 16.94
N ARG A 85 0.70 -11.55 17.51
CA ARG A 85 0.58 -13.01 17.65
C ARG A 85 0.41 -13.71 16.30
N ALA A 86 1.27 -13.40 15.35
CA ALA A 86 1.42 -14.15 14.11
C ALA A 86 2.56 -15.18 14.26
N SER A 87 2.41 -16.35 13.66
CA SER A 87 3.44 -17.38 13.55
C SER A 87 4.67 -16.84 12.81
N LEU A 88 5.84 -16.95 13.43
CA LEU A 88 7.12 -16.53 12.86
C LEU A 88 7.98 -17.75 12.54
N THR A 89 8.36 -17.87 11.28
CA THR A 89 9.29 -18.89 10.77
C THR A 89 10.48 -18.18 10.13
N VAL A 90 11.70 -18.55 10.52
CA VAL A 90 12.94 -17.91 10.07
C VAL A 90 13.93 -18.97 9.63
N ASN A 91 14.45 -18.86 8.40
CA ASN A 91 15.26 -19.91 7.76
C ASN A 91 14.58 -21.28 7.85
N ASN A 92 13.28 -21.34 7.55
CA ASN A 92 12.43 -22.54 7.61
C ASN A 92 12.28 -23.17 9.00
N ILE A 93 12.73 -22.50 10.07
CA ILE A 93 12.59 -22.96 11.45
C ILE A 93 11.54 -22.10 12.16
N TYR A 94 10.54 -22.73 12.77
CA TYR A 94 9.55 -22.03 13.60
C TYR A 94 10.23 -21.42 14.84
N ARG A 95 10.04 -20.12 15.06
CA ARG A 95 10.66 -19.36 16.15
C ARG A 95 9.68 -18.91 17.22
N GLY A 96 8.37 -19.02 16.98
CA GLY A 96 7.34 -18.63 17.93
C GLY A 96 6.32 -17.65 17.34
N LEU A 97 5.81 -16.75 18.19
CA LEU A 97 4.81 -15.75 17.81
C LEU A 97 5.39 -14.34 17.89
N THR A 98 4.98 -13.45 16.97
CA THR A 98 5.33 -12.03 16.99
C THR A 98 4.63 -11.27 18.13
N PRO A 99 5.26 -10.23 18.71
CA PRO A 99 6.62 -9.76 18.44
C PRO A 99 7.69 -10.69 19.03
N MET A 100 8.73 -11.00 18.24
CA MET A 100 9.81 -11.90 18.65
C MET A 100 11.17 -11.36 18.22
N ASN A 101 12.16 -11.43 19.09
CA ASN A 101 13.56 -11.15 18.77
C ASN A 101 14.28 -12.47 18.48
N VAL A 102 14.79 -12.63 17.27
CA VAL A 102 15.48 -13.85 16.84
C VAL A 102 16.95 -13.58 16.60
N THR A 103 17.81 -14.49 17.05
CA THR A 103 19.24 -14.48 16.71
C THR A 103 19.44 -15.35 15.48
N VAL A 104 20.05 -14.79 14.44
CA VAL A 104 20.27 -15.47 13.16
C VAL A 104 21.69 -15.22 12.67
N PRO A 105 22.24 -16.13 11.83
CA PRO A 105 23.49 -15.86 11.14
C PRO A 105 23.41 -14.56 10.34
N SER A 106 24.49 -13.77 10.34
CA SER A 106 24.61 -12.63 9.45
C SER A 106 24.59 -13.09 8.00
N GLY A 107 23.92 -12.33 7.14
CA GLY A 107 23.67 -12.71 5.75
C GLY A 107 22.19 -12.59 5.39
N GLN A 108 21.83 -13.20 4.26
CA GLN A 108 20.44 -13.29 3.83
C GLN A 108 19.69 -14.29 4.72
N THR A 109 18.60 -13.84 5.32
CA THR A 109 17.73 -14.66 6.17
C THR A 109 16.31 -14.61 5.63
N SER A 110 15.70 -15.77 5.42
CA SER A 110 14.30 -15.84 5.01
C SER A 110 13.37 -15.71 6.22
N VAL A 111 12.35 -14.87 6.10
CA VAL A 111 11.36 -14.61 7.14
C VAL A 111 9.98 -14.86 6.57
N ARG A 112 9.22 -15.71 7.26
CA ARG A 112 7.82 -16.01 6.96
C ARG A 112 6.97 -15.69 8.17
N VAL A 113 5.94 -14.88 7.98
CA VAL A 113 4.99 -14.49 9.02
C VAL A 113 3.58 -14.89 8.59
N GLU A 114 2.88 -15.63 9.45
CA GLU A 114 1.57 -16.19 9.12
C GLU A 114 0.57 -16.02 10.24
N LYS A 115 -0.68 -15.76 9.89
CA LYS A 115 -1.78 -15.71 10.86
C LYS A 115 -3.06 -16.25 10.22
N PRO A 116 -3.84 -17.09 10.91
CA PRO A 116 -5.13 -17.54 10.40
C PRO A 116 -6.03 -16.36 10.01
N GLY A 117 -6.64 -16.43 8.82
CA GLY A 117 -7.45 -15.35 8.27
C GLY A 117 -6.66 -14.22 7.59
N TYR A 118 -5.34 -14.34 7.48
CA TYR A 118 -4.46 -13.36 6.82
C TYR A 118 -3.59 -14.02 5.74
N ARG A 119 -3.23 -13.26 4.71
CA ARG A 119 -2.29 -13.71 3.68
C ARG A 119 -0.91 -13.92 4.30
N PRO A 120 -0.24 -15.05 4.02
CA PRO A 120 1.10 -15.28 4.52
C PRO A 120 2.06 -14.25 3.92
N TYR A 121 2.97 -13.75 4.75
CA TYR A 121 4.01 -12.81 4.36
C TYR A 121 5.34 -13.54 4.25
N PHE A 122 6.03 -13.34 3.13
CA PHE A 122 7.37 -13.87 2.87
C PHE A 122 8.30 -12.73 2.51
N ASN A 123 9.46 -12.66 3.16
CA ASN A 123 10.48 -11.68 2.84
C ASN A 123 11.88 -12.22 3.16
N THR A 124 12.88 -11.79 2.40
CA THR A 124 14.29 -12.08 2.68
C THR A 124 14.93 -10.81 3.19
N VAL A 125 15.47 -10.86 4.41
CA VAL A 125 16.08 -9.71 5.08
C VAL A 125 17.58 -9.91 5.16
N MET A 126 18.33 -8.85 4.86
CA MET A 126 19.78 -8.82 5.05
C MET A 126 20.11 -8.48 6.50
N VAL A 127 20.79 -9.40 7.19
CA VAL A 127 21.19 -9.25 8.59
C VAL A 127 22.68 -8.95 8.66
N TYR A 128 23.02 -7.81 9.27
CA TYR A 128 24.41 -7.41 9.47
C TYR A 128 24.94 -7.95 10.82
N PRO A 129 26.21 -8.34 10.89
CA PRO A 129 26.81 -8.87 12.11
C PRO A 129 26.78 -7.81 13.23
N LYS A 130 26.49 -8.25 14.46
CA LYS A 130 26.42 -7.40 15.66
C LYS A 130 25.43 -6.23 15.56
N LYS A 131 24.49 -6.28 14.63
CA LYS A 131 23.45 -5.25 14.43
C LYS A 131 22.06 -5.84 14.68
N SER A 132 21.16 -4.99 15.18
CA SER A 132 19.74 -5.29 15.32
C SER A 132 18.95 -4.71 14.15
N THR A 133 18.28 -5.56 13.40
CA THR A 133 17.36 -5.16 12.32
C THR A 133 15.93 -5.27 12.81
N ILE A 134 15.12 -4.23 12.62
CA ILE A 134 13.70 -4.24 12.98
C ILE A 134 12.88 -4.48 11.71
N LEU A 135 12.04 -5.52 11.73
CA LEU A 135 11.12 -5.84 10.65
C LEU A 135 9.69 -5.65 11.12
N ASN A 136 8.99 -4.68 10.54
CA ASN A 136 7.57 -4.45 10.79
C ASN A 136 6.75 -5.06 9.65
N VAL A 137 5.83 -5.96 9.98
CA VAL A 137 5.00 -6.68 9.00
C VAL A 137 3.54 -6.31 9.23
N ILE A 138 2.87 -5.77 8.20
CA ILE A 138 1.42 -5.57 8.21
C ILE A 138 0.80 -6.70 7.39
N LEU A 139 0.03 -7.56 8.04
CA LEU A 139 -0.62 -8.69 7.38
C LEU A 139 -1.93 -8.25 6.75
N VAL A 140 -2.19 -8.73 5.53
CA VAL A 140 -3.41 -8.41 4.79
C VAL A 140 -4.47 -9.47 5.10
N PRO A 141 -5.66 -9.09 5.61
CA PRO A 141 -6.75 -10.03 5.82
C PRO A 141 -7.16 -10.72 4.51
N ILE A 142 -7.43 -12.01 4.58
CA ILE A 142 -8.08 -12.74 3.48
C ILE A 142 -9.57 -12.47 3.65
N LYS A 143 -10.17 -11.66 2.78
CA LYS A 143 -11.64 -11.50 2.76
C LYS A 143 -12.26 -12.87 2.45
N GLY A 144 -12.88 -13.48 3.45
CA GLY A 144 -13.85 -14.57 3.26
C GLY A 144 -15.11 -13.99 2.63
N LYS A 145 -15.70 -14.73 1.68
CA LYS A 145 -17.07 -14.48 1.21
C LYS A 145 -18.06 -14.69 2.34
#